data_AF-A0A7Z9YZA4-F1
#
_entry.id   AF-A0A7Z9YZA4-F1
#
_cell.length_a   1.000
_cell.length_b   1.000
_cell.length_c   1.000
_cell.angle_alpha   90.00
_cell.angle_beta   90.00
_cell.angle_gamma   90.00
#
_symmetry.space_group_name_H-M   'P 1'
#
loop_
_entity.id
_entity.type
_entity.pdbx_description
1 polymer ?
#
loop_
_entity_poly.entity_id
_entity_poly.type
_entity_poly.pdbx_seq_one_letter_code
_entity_poly.pdbx_strand_id
1 'polypeptide(L)'
;MIINPSAHTVVPRRNSFQNRTIGRHRRVSMVPVDKQFCFAVSKICFVSAVFLFLSSFWLQGSIEQVNAEIEQIQVSHSKLTGDNILLRAERAQLFSPKSVETLAENQLAIHLPGPEQYFKF
;
A
#
# COMPACT_ATOMS: atom_id res chain seq x y z
N MET A 1 -27.17 90.09 -34.91
CA MET A 1 -27.26 88.62 -34.91
C MET A 1 -27.18 88.14 -36.35
N ILE A 2 -25.97 87.75 -36.79
CA ILE A 2 -25.74 86.82 -37.90
C ILE A 2 -24.60 85.93 -37.39
N ILE A 3 -24.87 84.64 -37.30
CA ILE A 3 -23.90 83.60 -36.95
C ILE A 3 -23.36 83.06 -38.28
N ASN A 4 -22.14 82.53 -38.21
CA ASN A 4 -21.70 81.29 -38.86
C ASN A 4 -20.60 81.41 -39.95
N PRO A 5 -19.91 80.30 -40.26
CA PRO A 5 -18.57 80.00 -39.73
C PRO A 5 -17.61 79.66 -40.90
N SER A 6 -16.32 79.46 -40.66
CA SER A 6 -15.51 78.53 -41.49
C SER A 6 -14.17 78.25 -40.83
N ALA A 7 -14.06 77.02 -40.36
CA ALA A 7 -12.81 76.39 -39.99
C ALA A 7 -11.98 76.12 -41.25
N HIS A 8 -10.69 76.45 -41.23
CA HIS A 8 -9.70 75.78 -42.07
C HIS A 8 -8.50 75.35 -41.24
N THR A 9 -8.38 74.03 -41.18
CA THR A 9 -7.34 73.20 -40.58
C THR A 9 -6.01 73.37 -41.30
N VAL A 10 -4.91 73.52 -40.55
CA VAL A 10 -3.56 73.11 -41.01
C VAL A 10 -2.79 72.51 -39.83
N VAL A 11 -2.55 71.21 -39.90
CA VAL A 11 -1.54 70.46 -39.14
C VAL A 11 -0.68 69.80 -40.23
N PRO A 12 0.67 69.89 -40.24
CA PRO A 12 1.46 68.93 -39.44
C PRO A 12 2.93 69.30 -39.09
N ARG A 13 3.41 68.78 -37.95
CA ARG A 13 4.72 68.09 -37.76
C ARG A 13 5.21 68.20 -36.31
N ARG A 14 5.37 67.06 -35.64
CA ARG A 14 6.71 66.45 -35.44
C ARG A 14 6.58 65.10 -34.76
N ASN A 15 7.24 64.12 -35.38
CA ASN A 15 7.35 62.75 -34.93
C ASN A 15 8.24 62.70 -33.68
N SER A 16 7.67 62.33 -32.53
CA SER A 16 8.46 61.85 -31.39
C SER A 16 8.34 60.34 -31.33
N PHE A 17 9.47 59.68 -31.59
CA PHE A 17 9.74 58.31 -31.19
C PHE A 17 9.35 58.13 -29.72
N GLN A 18 8.26 57.41 -29.46
CA GLN A 18 7.97 56.91 -28.13
C GLN A 18 8.06 55.39 -28.20
N ASN A 19 9.19 54.89 -27.69
CA ASN A 19 9.44 53.49 -27.42
C ASN A 19 8.21 52.88 -26.74
N ARG A 20 7.50 52.02 -27.46
CA ARG A 20 6.52 51.10 -26.87
C ARG A 20 7.30 50.08 -26.07
N THR A 21 7.61 50.41 -24.82
CA THR A 21 7.72 49.39 -23.78
C THR A 21 6.35 48.74 -23.66
N ILE A 22 6.16 47.65 -24.40
CA ILE A 22 5.02 46.74 -24.21
C ILE A 22 5.27 46.06 -22.86
N GLY A 23 4.93 46.77 -21.79
CA GLY A 23 4.73 46.19 -20.48
C GLY A 23 3.64 45.15 -20.64
N ARG A 24 4.04 43.87 -20.60
CA ARG A 24 3.15 42.79 -20.20
C ARG A 24 2.62 43.15 -18.82
N HIS A 25 1.47 43.83 -18.77
CA HIS A 25 0.64 43.83 -17.59
C HIS A 25 0.16 42.39 -17.39
N ARG A 26 0.99 41.60 -16.71
CA ARG A 26 0.53 40.45 -15.95
C ARG A 26 -0.41 41.05 -14.91
N ARG A 27 -1.71 41.11 -15.23
CA ARG A 27 -2.74 41.33 -14.22
C ARG A 27 -2.66 40.13 -13.30
N VAL A 28 -1.81 40.22 -12.29
CA VAL A 28 -2.00 39.42 -11.09
C VAL A 28 -3.36 39.87 -10.60
N SER A 29 -4.38 39.03 -10.78
CA SER A 29 -5.66 39.21 -10.15
C SER A 29 -5.40 39.13 -8.65
N MET A 30 -5.08 40.27 -8.06
CA MET A 30 -5.00 40.46 -6.63
C MET A 30 -6.46 40.48 -6.19
N VAL A 31 -7.03 39.29 -6.04
CA VAL A 31 -8.35 39.09 -5.46
C VAL A 31 -8.25 39.69 -4.05
N PRO A 32 -9.08 40.69 -3.69
CA PRO A 32 -9.10 41.17 -2.32
C PRO A 32 -9.53 39.98 -1.46
N VAL A 33 -8.58 39.37 -0.76
CA VAL A 33 -8.85 38.29 0.17
C VAL A 33 -9.55 38.93 1.35
N ASP A 34 -10.88 39.02 1.27
CA ASP A 34 -11.66 39.40 2.43
C ASP A 34 -11.39 38.41 3.55
N LYS A 35 -11.25 38.93 4.78
CA LYS A 35 -10.93 38.12 5.98
C LYS A 35 -11.85 36.89 6.10
N GLN A 36 -13.10 37.02 5.65
CA GLN A 36 -14.08 35.94 5.63
C GLN A 36 -13.68 34.75 4.74
N PHE A 37 -13.04 34.97 3.59
CA PHE A 37 -12.52 33.88 2.75
C PHE A 37 -11.35 33.15 3.42
N CYS A 38 -10.44 33.87 4.07
CA CYS A 38 -9.36 33.25 4.84
C CYS A 38 -9.90 32.37 5.97
N PHE A 39 -10.91 32.84 6.71
CA PHE A 39 -11.55 32.03 7.75
C PHE A 39 -12.28 30.81 7.18
N ALA A 40 -12.97 30.95 6.04
CA ALA A 40 -13.63 29.82 5.39
C ALA A 40 -12.63 28.75 4.93
N VAL A 41 -11.56 29.15 4.24
CA VAL A 41 -10.50 28.24 3.79
C VAL A 41 -9.80 27.59 4.98
N SER A 42 -9.50 28.34 6.04
CA SER A 42 -8.89 27.81 7.25
C SER A 42 -9.75 26.71 7.90
N LYS A 43 -11.07 26.89 7.98
CA LYS A 43 -11.98 25.87 8.48
C LYS A 43 -11.97 24.61 7.63
N ILE A 44 -11.98 24.75 6.30
CA ILE A 44 -11.94 23.62 5.37
C ILE A 44 -10.61 22.85 5.53
N CYS A 45 -9.49 23.57 5.60
CA CYS A 45 -8.18 22.97 5.85
C CYS A 45 -8.11 22.26 7.21
N PHE A 46 -8.76 22.80 8.24
CA PHE A 46 -8.78 22.16 9.55
C PHE A 46 -9.60 20.87 9.53
N VAL A 47 -10.80 20.89 8.92
CA VAL A 47 -11.63 19.69 8.77
C VAL A 47 -10.92 18.62 7.93
N SER A 48 -10.27 19.01 6.84
CA SER A 48 -9.52 18.05 6.02
C SER A 48 -8.32 17.47 6.77
N ALA A 49 -7.60 18.27 7.55
CA ALA A 49 -6.50 17.78 8.38
C ALA A 49 -7.00 16.77 9.42
N VAL A 50 -8.09 17.07 10.14
CA VAL A 50 -8.70 16.13 11.11
C VAL A 50 -9.10 14.82 10.44
N PHE A 51 -9.72 14.89 9.26
CA PHE A 51 -10.09 13.70 8.51
C PHE A 51 -8.87 12.85 8.11
N LEU A 52 -7.79 13.50 7.64
CA LEU A 52 -6.54 12.81 7.32
C LEU A 52 -5.94 12.15 8.57
N PHE A 53 -5.89 12.85 9.70
CA PHE A 53 -5.41 12.28 10.96
C PHE A 53 -6.21 11.03 11.38
N LEU A 54 -7.54 11.11 11.33
CA LEU A 54 -8.41 9.97 11.64
C LEU A 54 -8.17 8.80 10.69
N SER A 55 -8.06 9.06 9.39
CA SER A 55 -7.79 8.03 8.39
C SER A 55 -6.44 7.35 8.60
N SER A 56 -5.39 8.13 8.92
CA SER A 56 -4.05 7.60 9.19
C SER A 56 -4.03 6.75 10.46
N PHE A 57 -4.71 7.19 11.51
CA PHE A 57 -4.84 6.42 12.75
C PHE A 57 -5.57 5.09 12.53
N TRP A 58 -6.67 5.12 11.78
CA TRP A 58 -7.39 3.91 11.39
C TRP A 58 -6.53 2.96 10.55
N LEU A 59 -5.82 3.49 9.56
CA LEU A 59 -4.94 2.69 8.71
C LEU A 59 -3.85 2.02 9.54
N GLN A 60 -3.24 2.75 10.47
CA GLN A 60 -2.21 2.21 11.35
C GLN A 60 -2.74 1.09 12.24
N GLY A 61 -3.91 1.27 12.85
CA GLY A 61 -4.56 0.20 13.62
C GLY A 61 -4.84 -1.05 12.78
N SER A 62 -5.33 -0.88 11.55
CA SER A 62 -5.55 -2.00 10.62
C SER A 62 -4.25 -2.72 10.25
N ILE A 63 -3.16 -1.98 10.04
CA ILE A 63 -1.84 -2.56 9.74
C ILE A 63 -1.35 -3.39 10.94
N GLU A 64 -1.48 -2.87 12.15
CA GLU A 64 -1.08 -3.59 13.37
C GLU A 64 -1.88 -4.89 13.54
N GLN A 65 -3.20 -4.84 13.30
CA GLN A 65 -4.03 -6.04 13.35
C GLN A 65 -3.62 -7.09 12.31
N VAL A 66 -3.42 -6.67 11.06
CA VAL A 66 -2.99 -7.58 9.98
C VAL A 66 -1.63 -8.19 10.30
N ASN A 67 -0.69 -7.41 10.83
CA ASN A 67 0.62 -7.92 11.24
C ASN A 67 0.50 -8.98 12.34
N ALA A 68 -0.37 -8.75 13.33
CA ALA A 68 -0.63 -9.73 14.39
C ALA A 68 -1.23 -11.03 13.83
N GLU A 69 -2.16 -10.94 12.88
CA GLU A 69 -2.73 -12.12 12.22
C GLU A 69 -1.67 -12.88 11.40
N ILE A 70 -0.80 -12.18 10.68
CA ILE A 70 0.32 -12.79 9.94
C ILE A 70 1.25 -13.54 10.89
N GLU A 71 1.61 -12.93 12.03
CA GLU A 71 2.47 -13.56 13.03
C GLU A 71 1.81 -14.84 13.60
N GLN A 72 0.52 -14.78 13.93
CA GLN A 72 -0.24 -15.95 14.38
C GLN A 72 -0.24 -17.08 13.34
N ILE A 73 -0.45 -16.74 12.06
CA ILE A 73 -0.41 -17.71 10.96
C ILE A 73 0.98 -18.33 10.85
N GLN A 74 2.05 -17.54 10.94
CA GLN A 74 3.42 -18.05 10.88
C GLN A 74 3.74 -19.00 12.04
N VAL A 75 3.29 -18.67 13.25
CA VAL A 75 3.43 -19.55 14.43
C VAL A 75 2.62 -20.84 14.24
N SER A 76 1.39 -20.75 13.72
CA SER A 76 0.58 -21.95 13.47
C SER A 76 1.21 -22.86 12.40
N HIS A 77 1.80 -22.28 11.37
CA HIS A 77 2.45 -23.00 10.29
C HIS A 77 3.73 -23.70 10.78
N SER A 78 4.56 -23.02 11.56
CA SER A 78 5.77 -23.62 12.12
C SER A 78 5.44 -24.79 13.07
N LYS A 79 4.39 -24.64 13.88
CA LYS A 79 3.86 -25.71 14.72
C LYS A 79 3.40 -26.92 13.90
N LEU A 80 2.55 -26.71 12.89
CA LEU A 80 2.08 -27.79 12.00
C LEU A 80 3.23 -28.50 11.30
N THR A 81 4.24 -27.74 10.87
CA THR A 81 5.43 -28.30 10.23
C THR A 81 6.22 -29.19 11.20
N GLY A 82 6.40 -28.74 12.44
CA GLY A 82 7.00 -29.53 13.51
C GLY A 82 6.24 -30.82 13.81
N ASP A 83 4.92 -30.71 13.96
CA ASP A 83 4.03 -31.86 14.19
C ASP A 83 4.10 -32.86 13.03
N ASN A 84 4.16 -32.38 11.78
CA ASN A 84 4.29 -33.25 10.60
C ASN A 84 5.63 -34.01 10.59
N ILE A 85 6.72 -33.34 10.95
CA ILE A 85 8.04 -33.98 11.05
C ILE A 85 8.02 -35.06 12.13
N LEU A 86 7.45 -34.77 13.30
CA LEU A 86 7.34 -35.72 14.39
C LEU A 86 6.50 -36.93 13.98
N LEU A 87 5.33 -36.72 13.40
CA LEU A 87 4.46 -37.79 12.91
C LEU A 87 5.13 -38.62 11.81
N ARG A 88 5.93 -38.00 10.93
CA ARG A 88 6.72 -38.74 9.93
C ARG A 88 7.80 -39.59 10.58
N ALA A 89 8.46 -39.08 11.61
CA ALA A 89 9.46 -39.84 12.37
C ALA A 89 8.82 -41.02 13.11
N GLU A 90 7.69 -40.79 13.77
CA GLU A 90 6.91 -41.84 14.45
C GLU A 90 6.42 -42.90 13.46
N ARG A 91 5.90 -42.46 12.30
CA ARG A 91 5.53 -43.38 11.21
C ARG A 91 6.74 -44.18 10.73
N ALA A 92 7.89 -43.55 10.51
CA ALA A 92 9.10 -44.26 10.11
C ALA A 92 9.56 -45.29 11.15
N GLN A 93 9.37 -45.00 12.45
CA GLN A 93 9.64 -45.95 13.52
C GLN A 93 8.67 -47.13 13.51
N LEU A 94 7.37 -46.89 13.33
CA LEU A 94 6.32 -47.91 13.27
C LEU A 94 6.38 -48.80 12.02
N PHE A 95 6.90 -48.26 10.91
CA PHE A 95 7.10 -49.01 9.67
C PHE A 95 8.56 -49.46 9.48
N SER A 96 9.39 -49.35 10.52
CA SER A 96 10.73 -49.92 10.48
C SER A 96 10.62 -51.44 10.34
N PRO A 97 11.49 -52.09 9.55
CA PRO A 97 11.38 -53.54 9.29
C PRO A 97 11.36 -54.35 10.59
N LYS A 98 12.12 -53.93 11.61
CA LYS A 98 12.11 -54.53 12.95
C LYS A 98 10.77 -54.38 13.68
N SER A 99 10.13 -53.22 13.60
CA SER A 99 8.81 -53.00 14.21
C SER A 99 7.69 -53.74 13.46
N VAL A 100 7.79 -53.86 12.14
CA VAL A 100 6.82 -54.60 11.33
C VAL A 100 6.96 -56.10 11.55
N GLU A 101 8.20 -56.61 11.66
CA GLU A 101 8.51 -58.00 11.97
C GLU A 101 8.02 -58.38 13.36
N THR A 102 8.31 -57.57 14.39
CA THR A 102 7.78 -57.80 15.74
C THR A 102 6.25 -57.69 15.82
N LEU A 103 5.62 -56.80 15.04
CA LEU A 103 4.15 -56.71 15.01
C LEU A 103 3.53 -57.91 14.26
N ALA A 104 4.17 -58.40 13.20
CA ALA A 104 3.76 -59.58 12.45
C ALA A 104 3.93 -60.87 13.28
N GLU A 105 5.03 -60.98 14.03
CA GLU A 105 5.24 -62.07 14.98
C GLU A 105 4.16 -62.06 16.08
N ASN A 106 3.89 -60.89 16.68
CA ASN A 106 2.95 -60.77 17.79
C ASN A 106 1.47 -60.89 17.39
N GLN A 107 1.07 -60.38 16.22
CA GLN A 107 -0.34 -60.37 15.80
C GLN A 107 -0.73 -61.53 14.88
N LEU A 108 0.20 -62.02 14.07
CA LEU A 108 -0.10 -63.05 13.06
C LEU A 108 0.56 -64.40 13.39
N ALA A 109 1.41 -64.48 14.43
CA ALA A 109 2.22 -65.68 14.74
C ALA A 109 3.00 -66.20 13.52
N ILE A 110 3.33 -65.32 12.57
CA ILE A 110 4.10 -65.65 11.38
C ILE A 110 5.56 -65.50 11.76
N HIS A 111 6.21 -66.62 12.07
CA HIS A 111 7.66 -66.66 12.27
C HIS A 111 8.32 -66.70 10.88
N LEU A 112 9.03 -65.63 10.48
CA LEU A 112 9.79 -65.66 9.23
C LEU A 112 11.02 -66.56 9.40
N PRO A 113 11.23 -67.55 8.52
CA PRO A 113 12.41 -68.40 8.59
C PRO A 113 13.67 -67.58 8.31
N GLY A 114 14.68 -67.74 9.18
CA GLY A 114 15.97 -67.07 9.01
C GLY A 114 16.70 -67.49 7.73
N PRO A 115 17.65 -66.67 7.24
CA PRO A 115 18.35 -66.87 5.96
C PRO A 115 19.15 -68.17 5.87
N GLU A 116 19.35 -68.89 6.98
CA GLU A 116 20.04 -70.18 7.01
C GLU A 116 19.16 -71.37 6.55
N GLN A 117 17.84 -71.19 6.39
CA GLN A 117 16.94 -72.30 6.00
C GLN A 117 16.81 -72.51 4.47
N TYR A 118 17.53 -71.75 3.64
CA TYR A 118 17.40 -71.79 2.18
C TYR A 118 18.31 -72.80 1.45
N PHE A 119 19.14 -73.59 2.14
CA PHE A 119 20.01 -74.56 1.48
C PHE A 119 19.73 -75.99 1.93
N LYS A 120 18.83 -76.64 1.21
CA LYS A 120 18.84 -78.09 1.02
C LYS A 120 18.43 -78.41 -0.42
N PHE A 121 19.42 -78.49 -1.30
CA PHE A 121 19.35 -79.24 -2.55
C PHE A 121 20.57 -80.16 -2.60
#